data_AF-A0A0L8FHG1-F1
#
_entry.id   AF-A0A0L8FHG1-F1
#
_cell.length_a   1.000
_cell.length_b   1.000
_cell.length_c   1.000
_cell.angle_alpha   90.00
_cell.angle_beta   90.00
_cell.angle_gamma   90.00
#
_symmetry.space_group_name_H-M   'P 1'
#
loop_
_entity.id
_entity.type
_entity.pdbx_description
1 polymer ?
#
loop_
_entity_poly.entity_id
_entity_poly.type
_entity_poly.pdbx_seq_one_letter_code
_entity_poly.pdbx_strand_id
1 'polypeptide(L)'
;MLNSIWKSSILSKRTKIRFYESNIHSSLLYGSECWKTTKSIEKKLEVLQNKCLRKSLKVYWPNMTSTSRLHTKANVKPIKETIEARRWKWLG
;
A
#
# COMPACT_ATOMS: atom_id res chain seq x y z
N MET A 1 11.58 0.77 13.85
CA MET A 1 11.72 -0.53 13.16
C MET A 1 11.49 -0.43 11.64
N LEU A 2 10.34 0.03 11.13
CA LEU A 2 10.08 0.09 9.68
C LEU A 2 11.12 0.85 8.83
N ASN A 3 11.70 1.93 9.35
CA ASN A 3 12.67 2.74 8.59
C ASN A 3 13.95 1.99 8.22
N SER A 4 14.38 0.97 8.99
CA SER A 4 15.58 0.18 8.66
C SER A 4 15.34 -0.69 7.43
N ILE A 5 14.15 -1.27 7.31
CA ILE A 5 13.74 -2.11 6.17
C ILE A 5 13.74 -1.27 4.88
N TRP A 6 13.21 -0.06 4.92
CA TRP A 6 13.19 0.83 3.75
C TRP A 6 14.59 1.28 3.34
N LYS A 7 15.48 1.58 4.31
CA LYS A 7 16.85 2.05 4.07
C LYS A 7 17.81 0.93 3.66
N SER A 8 17.57 -0.31 4.06
CA SER A 8 18.44 -1.46 3.77
C SER A 8 18.70 -1.60 2.27
N SER A 9 19.98 -1.67 1.90
CA SER A 9 20.44 -2.01 0.55
C SER A 9 20.39 -3.52 0.27
N ILE A 10 20.46 -4.33 1.33
CA ILE A 10 20.45 -5.80 1.28
C ILE A 10 19.12 -6.33 0.73
N LEU A 11 18.01 -5.67 1.10
CA LEU A 11 16.69 -6.11 0.69
C LEU A 11 16.35 -5.64 -0.72
N SER A 12 15.98 -6.60 -1.58
CA SER A 12 15.47 -6.31 -2.92
C SER A 12 14.17 -5.50 -2.87
N LYS A 13 13.88 -4.75 -3.94
CA LYS A 13 12.60 -4.02 -4.09
C LYS A 13 11.40 -4.97 -3.92
N ARG A 14 11.49 -6.18 -4.48
CA ARG A 14 10.46 -7.23 -4.39
C ARG A 14 10.23 -7.68 -2.94
N THR A 15 11.30 -7.89 -2.18
CA THR A 15 11.20 -8.28 -0.76
C THR A 15 10.56 -7.18 0.07
N LYS A 16 10.88 -5.91 -0.20
CA LYS A 16 10.25 -4.76 0.49
C LYS A 16 8.77 -4.62 0.16
N ILE A 17 8.36 -4.90 -1.09
CA ILE A 17 6.94 -4.93 -1.48
C ILE A 17 6.22 -6.08 -0.76
N ARG A 18 6.80 -7.28 -0.74
CA ARG A 18 6.25 -8.41 0.03
C ARG A 18 6.10 -8.09 1.52
N PHE A 19 7.07 -7.42 2.11
CA PHE A 19 6.98 -6.98 3.50
C PHE A 19 5.80 -6.03 3.72
N TYR A 20 5.57 -5.08 2.80
CA TYR A 20 4.39 -4.21 2.82
C TYR A 20 3.10 -5.03 2.76
N GLU A 21 2.96 -5.95 1.79
CA GLU A 21 1.77 -6.80 1.62
C GLU A 21 1.49 -7.66 2.87
N SER A 22 2.51 -8.30 3.44
CA SER A 22 2.31 -9.23 4.56
C SER A 22 2.03 -8.56 5.90
N ASN A 23 2.59 -7.38 6.16
CA ASN A 23 2.50 -6.74 7.48
C ASN A 23 1.63 -5.49 7.45
N ILE A 24 1.94 -4.54 6.56
CA ILE A 24 1.28 -3.23 6.55
C ILE A 24 -0.10 -3.38 5.92
N HIS A 25 -0.19 -4.03 4.75
CA HIS A 25 -1.44 -4.20 4.03
C HIS A 25 -2.43 -5.07 4.82
N SER A 26 -1.96 -6.18 5.41
CA SER A 26 -2.78 -7.01 6.31
C SER A 26 -3.30 -6.22 7.52
N SER A 27 -2.45 -5.44 8.18
CA SER A 27 -2.87 -4.61 9.32
C SER A 27 -3.88 -3.53 8.95
N LEU A 28 -3.74 -2.91 7.77
CA LEU A 28 -4.69 -1.89 7.30
C LEU A 28 -6.06 -2.47 6.95
N LEU A 29 -6.08 -3.70 6.44
CA LEU A 29 -7.31 -4.37 6.05
C LEU A 29 -8.01 -5.06 7.21
N TYR A 30 -7.31 -5.30 8.31
CA TYR A 30 -7.89 -5.87 9.52
C TYR A 30 -9.01 -4.95 10.05
N GLY A 31 -10.25 -5.46 10.09
CA GLY A 31 -11.42 -4.69 10.54
C GLY A 31 -11.93 -3.64 9.53
N SER A 32 -11.34 -3.53 8.33
CA SER A 32 -11.77 -2.59 7.29
C SER A 32 -13.20 -2.83 6.80
N GLU A 33 -13.70 -4.06 6.98
CA GLU A 33 -15.08 -4.47 6.70
C GLU A 33 -16.08 -3.76 7.62
N CYS A 34 -15.72 -3.50 8.88
CA CYS A 34 -16.62 -2.92 9.89
C CYS A 34 -16.44 -1.41 10.09
N TRP A 35 -15.40 -0.80 9.52
CA TRP A 35 -15.13 0.63 9.72
C TRP A 35 -16.04 1.53 8.90
N LYS A 36 -16.33 2.74 9.39
CA LYS A 36 -16.96 3.76 8.55
C LYS A 36 -15.94 4.27 7.53
N THR A 37 -16.11 3.92 6.26
CA THR A 37 -15.27 4.44 5.18
C THR A 37 -15.74 5.83 4.80
N THR A 38 -15.05 6.85 5.30
CA THR A 38 -15.22 8.23 4.83
C THR A 38 -14.19 8.52 3.74
N LYS A 39 -14.52 9.42 2.79
CA LYS A 39 -13.58 9.87 1.75
C LYS A 39 -12.23 10.34 2.31
N SER A 40 -12.24 10.89 3.53
CA SER A 40 -11.02 11.31 4.25
C SER A 40 -10.14 10.13 4.64
N ILE A 41 -10.74 9.04 5.16
CA ILE A 41 -10.02 7.82 5.54
C ILE A 41 -9.48 7.12 4.30
N GLU A 42 -10.28 6.98 3.23
CA GLU A 42 -9.83 6.42 1.95
C GLU A 42 -8.59 7.14 1.43
N LYS A 43 -8.64 8.47 1.38
CA LYS A 43 -7.51 9.29 0.92
C LYS A 43 -6.27 9.08 1.79
N LYS A 44 -6.43 8.95 3.12
CA LYS A 44 -5.31 8.66 4.03
C LYS A 44 -4.69 7.29 3.76
N LEU A 45 -5.52 6.27 3.51
CA LEU A 45 -5.06 4.91 3.19
C LEU A 45 -4.29 4.88 1.87
N GLU A 46 -4.80 5.55 0.83
CA GLU A 46 -4.11 5.69 -0.46
C GLU A 46 -2.76 6.41 -0.32
N VAL A 47 -2.71 7.51 0.45
CA VAL A 47 -1.46 8.23 0.71
C VAL A 47 -0.45 7.33 1.42
N LEU A 48 -0.89 6.53 2.39
CA LEU A 48 -0.03 5.62 3.13
C LEU A 48 0.51 4.51 2.23
N GLN A 49 -0.35 3.86 1.44
CA GLN A 49 0.07 2.86 0.44
C GLN A 49 1.10 3.43 -0.53
N ASN A 50 0.81 4.59 -1.11
CA ASN A 50 1.69 5.26 -2.05
C ASN A 50 3.04 5.64 -1.43
N LYS A 51 3.05 6.09 -0.17
CA LYS A 51 4.28 6.40 0.57
C LYS A 51 5.14 5.14 0.78
N CYS A 52 4.52 4.02 1.15
CA CYS A 52 5.21 2.74 1.32
C CYS A 52 5.80 2.22 0.00
N LEU A 53 5.01 2.26 -1.08
CA LEU A 53 5.44 1.81 -2.41
C LEU A 53 6.54 2.70 -3.01
N ARG A 54 6.48 4.03 -2.81
CA ARG A 54 7.59 4.92 -3.23
C ARG A 54 8.88 4.59 -2.50
N LYS A 55 8.81 4.33 -1.19
CA LYS A 55 9.97 3.92 -0.39
C LYS A 55 10.51 2.55 -0.81
N SER A 56 9.65 1.59 -1.14
CA SER A 56 10.05 0.25 -1.55
C SER A 56 10.75 0.26 -2.92
N LEU A 57 10.25 1.08 -3.85
CA LEU A 57 10.77 1.22 -5.21
C LEU A 57 11.94 2.22 -5.34
N LYS A 58 12.30 2.92 -4.25
CA LYS A 58 13.28 4.02 -4.24
C LYS A 58 12.92 5.14 -5.23
N VAL A 59 11.64 5.47 -5.33
CA VAL A 59 11.14 6.59 -6.14
C VAL A 59 11.22 7.86 -5.31
N TYR A 60 12.13 8.75 -5.69
CA TYR A 60 12.34 10.04 -5.06
C TYR A 60 12.09 11.16 -6.07
N TRP A 61 11.85 12.37 -5.55
CA TRP A 61 11.90 13.57 -6.34
C TRP A 61 13.33 13.75 -6.92
N PRO A 62 13.52 14.22 -8.17
CA PRO A 62 12.54 14.73 -9.14
C PRO A 62 11.92 13.65 -10.04
N ASN A 63 12.37 12.39 -9.96
CA ASN A 63 11.87 11.27 -10.76
C ASN A 63 10.50 10.75 -10.26
N MET A 64 9.53 11.65 -10.13
CA MET A 64 8.19 11.34 -9.63
C MET A 64 7.40 10.59 -10.71
N THR A 65 7.18 9.30 -10.46
CA THR A 65 6.33 8.46 -11.31
C THR A 65 4.86 8.68 -10.95
N SER A 66 3.96 8.65 -11.95
CA SER A 66 2.51 8.67 -11.73
C SER A 66 2.07 7.52 -10.81
N THR A 67 1.01 7.75 -10.03
CA THR A 67 0.49 6.76 -9.08
C THR A 67 0.14 5.44 -9.78
N SER A 68 -0.55 5.49 -10.93
CA SER A 68 -0.90 4.31 -11.73
C SER A 68 0.31 3.47 -12.15
N ARG A 69 1.36 4.12 -12.66
CA ARG A 69 2.59 3.43 -13.08
C ARG A 69 3.38 2.88 -11.89
N LEU A 70 3.27 3.51 -10.73
CA LEU A 70 3.82 2.97 -9.47
C LEU A 70 3.10 1.70 -9.01
N HIS A 71 1.76 1.66 -9.07
CA HIS A 71 0.98 0.45 -8.79
C HIS A 71 1.32 -0.68 -9.76
N THR A 72 1.45 -0.35 -11.05
CA THR A 72 1.84 -1.31 -12.10
C THR A 72 3.23 -1.91 -11.82
N LYS A 73 4.22 -1.08 -11.47
CA LYS A 73 5.58 -1.54 -11.13
C LYS A 73 5.62 -2.39 -9.86
N ALA A 74 4.76 -2.10 -8.89
CA ALA A 74 4.68 -2.86 -7.65
C ALA A 74 3.88 -4.17 -7.80
N ASN A 75 3.07 -4.28 -8.85
CA ASN A 75 2.04 -5.32 -9.02
C ASN A 75 1.06 -5.35 -7.83
N VAL A 76 0.61 -4.17 -7.39
CA VAL A 76 -0.26 -3.99 -6.21
C VAL A 76 -1.46 -3.15 -6.59
N LYS A 77 -2.66 -3.63 -6.27
CA LYS A 77 -3.92 -2.90 -6.48
C LYS A 77 -4.07 -1.73 -5.51
N PRO A 78 -4.74 -0.64 -5.89
CA PRO A 78 -5.15 0.40 -4.95
C PRO A 78 -5.91 -0.18 -3.76
N ILE A 79 -5.58 0.28 -2.55
CA ILE A 79 -6.15 -0.27 -1.31
C ILE A 79 -7.66 -0.09 -1.22
N LYS A 80 -8.19 0.97 -1.86
CA LYS A 80 -9.62 1.22 -2.00
C LYS A 80 -10.32 0.03 -2.67
N GLU A 81 -9.82 -0.42 -3.81
CA GLU A 81 -10.39 -1.55 -4.56
C GLU A 81 -10.40 -2.83 -3.70
N THR A 82 -9.34 -3.06 -2.92
CA THR A 82 -9.27 -4.22 -2.03
C THR A 82 -10.30 -4.14 -0.90
N ILE A 83 -10.53 -2.97 -0.32
CA ILE A 83 -11.53 -2.77 0.74
C ILE A 83 -12.95 -2.93 0.18
N GLU A 84 -13.22 -2.35 -0.98
CA GLU A 84 -14.52 -2.49 -1.66
C GLU A 84 -14.80 -3.96 -1.99
N ALA A 85 -13.84 -4.67 -2.58
CA ALA A 85 -13.98 -6.09 -2.90
C ALA A 85 -14.23 -6.96 -1.65
N ARG A 86 -13.56 -6.67 -0.53
CA ARG A 86 -13.78 -7.40 0.73
C ARG A 86 -15.16 -7.15 1.31
N ARG A 87 -15.66 -5.92 1.24
CA ARG A 87 -17.01 -5.58 1.71
C ARG A 87 -18.09 -6.24 0.89
N TRP A 88 -17.96 -6.21 -0.44
CA TRP A 88 -18.88 -6.94 -1.31
C TRP A 88 -18.90 -8.43 -0.97
N LYS A 89 -17.73 -9.03 -0.76
CA LYS A 89 -17.62 -10.44 -0.34
C LYS A 89 -18.25 -10.71 1.04
N TRP A 90 -18.22 -9.75 1.96
CA TRP A 90 -18.83 -9.88 3.28
C TRP A 90 -20.37 -9.81 3.24
N LEU A 91 -20.93 -9.07 2.28
CA LEU A 91 -22.38 -8.91 2.15
C LEU A 91 -23.09 -10.12 1.51
N GLY A 92 -22.34 -11.00 0.81
CA GLY A 92 -22.86 -12.14 0.07
C GLY A 92 -22.65 -12.00 -1.42
#